data_AF-A0A2X0VWK7-F1
#
_entry.id   AF-A0A2X0VWK7-F1
#
_cell.length_a   1.000
_cell.length_b   1.000
_cell.length_c   1.000
_cell.angle_alpha   90.00
_cell.angle_beta   90.00
_cell.angle_gamma   90.00
#
_symmetry.space_group_name_H-M   'P 1'
#
loop_
_entity.id
_entity.type
_entity.pdbx_description
1 polymer ?
#
loop_
_entity_poly.entity_id
_entity_poly.type
_entity_poly.pdbx_seq_one_letter_code
_entity_poly.pdbx_strand_id
1 'polypeptide(L)' 'MNDESIKLDENTTLSELPEWSSMALVSSLTTIQSNFNVVADLDKVYSAITVGDLYKAFQ' A
#
# COMPACT_ATOMS: atom_id res chain seq x y z
N MET A 1 -22.92 -15.58 -5.61
CA MET A 1 -21.48 -15.40 -5.33
C MET A 1 -21.28 -13.89 -5.22
N ASN A 2 -21.17 -13.38 -3.99
CA ASN A 2 -20.95 -11.95 -3.79
C ASN A 2 -19.48 -11.66 -4.08
N ASP A 3 -19.22 -10.93 -5.16
CA ASP A 3 -17.95 -10.25 -5.36
C ASP A 3 -17.86 -9.15 -4.29
N GLU A 4 -17.36 -9.50 -3.10
CA GLU A 4 -16.98 -8.51 -2.08
C GLU A 4 -15.62 -7.91 -2.49
N SER A 5 -15.59 -7.26 -3.65
CA SER A 5 -14.43 -6.46 -4.04
C SER A 5 -14.45 -5.19 -3.20
N ILE A 6 -13.44 -5.01 -2.34
CA ILE A 6 -13.22 -3.73 -1.68
C ILE A 6 -12.87 -2.71 -2.77
N LYS A 7 -13.68 -1.66 -2.90
CA LYS A 7 -13.34 -0.50 -3.73
C LYS A 7 -12.38 0.38 -2.93
N LEU A 8 -11.09 0.27 -3.24
CA LEU A 8 -10.06 1.14 -2.68
C LEU A 8 -10.09 2.49 -3.40
N ASP A 9 -10.11 3.56 -2.64
CA ASP A 9 -9.86 4.91 -3.11
C ASP A 9 -8.70 5.55 -2.34
N GLU A 10 -8.28 6.75 -2.77
CA GLU A 10 -7.15 7.47 -2.17
C GLU A 10 -7.35 7.83 -0.68
N ASN A 11 -8.59 7.84 -0.20
CA ASN A 11 -8.95 8.17 1.17
C ASN A 11 -9.14 6.94 2.05
N THR A 12 -9.11 5.73 1.47
CA THR A 12 -9.23 4.47 2.20
C THR A 12 -8.07 4.34 3.19
N THR A 13 -8.39 4.06 4.46
CA THR A 13 -7.39 4.03 5.52
C THR A 13 -6.69 2.68 5.54
N LEU A 14 -5.36 2.67 5.66
CA LEU A 14 -4.58 1.44 5.63
C LEU A 14 -4.88 0.50 6.80
N SER A 15 -5.34 1.03 7.93
CA SER A 15 -5.80 0.22 9.07
C SER A 15 -7.06 -0.61 8.78
N GLU A 16 -7.81 -0.26 7.73
CA GLU A 16 -9.00 -0.99 7.29
C GLU A 16 -8.63 -2.18 6.39
N LEU A 17 -7.35 -2.26 5.97
CA LEU A 17 -6.84 -3.32 5.12
C LEU A 17 -6.28 -4.46 5.98
N PRO A 18 -6.88 -5.66 5.94
CA PRO A 18 -6.48 -6.79 6.79
C PRO A 18 -5.01 -7.22 6.60
N GLU A 19 -4.48 -6.99 5.40
CA GLU A 19 -3.12 -7.39 5.02
C GLU A 19 -2.06 -6.31 5.31
N TRP A 20 -2.44 -5.15 5.87
CA TRP A 20 -1.47 -4.09 6.17
C TRP A 20 -0.66 -4.31 7.46
N SER A 21 -0.55 -5.56 7.90
CA SER A 21 0.40 -5.92 8.94
C SER A 21 1.83 -5.77 8.42
N SER A 22 2.74 -5.31 9.27
CA SER A 22 4.06 -4.82 8.89
C SER A 22 4.96 -5.80 8.12
N MET A 23 4.76 -7.13 8.23
CA MET A 23 5.47 -8.12 7.42
C MET A 23 4.90 -8.28 6.00
N ALA A 24 3.57 -8.30 5.87
CA ALA A 24 2.91 -8.37 4.57
C ALA A 24 3.17 -7.10 3.75
N LEU A 25 3.26 -5.95 4.44
CA LEU A 25 3.71 -4.69 3.86
C LEU A 25 5.08 -4.82 3.17
N VAL A 26 6.10 -5.31 3.88
CA VAL A 26 7.47 -5.42 3.34
C VAL A 26 7.51 -6.31 2.10
N SER A 27 6.77 -7.42 2.09
CA SER A 27 6.66 -8.31 0.93
C SER A 27 6.00 -7.60 -0.27
N SER A 28 4.93 -6.86 -0.01
CA SER A 28 4.22 -6.09 -1.04
C SER A 28 5.08 -4.95 -1.61
N LEU A 29 5.81 -4.21 -0.76
CA LEU A 29 6.75 -3.18 -1.20
C LEU A 29 7.82 -3.76 -2.12
N THR A 30 8.44 -4.87 -1.70
CA THR A 30 9.48 -5.55 -2.50
C THR A 30 8.95 -5.97 -3.86
N THR A 31 7.71 -6.49 -3.90
CA THR A 31 7.03 -6.90 -5.14
C THR A 31 6.75 -5.71 -6.06
N ILE A 32 6.23 -4.61 -5.51
CA ILE A 32 5.95 -3.37 -6.28
C ILE A 32 7.25 -2.80 -6.85
N GLN A 33 8.28 -2.67 -6.02
CA GLN A 33 9.58 -2.14 -6.44
C GLN A 33 10.21 -2.98 -7.56
N SER A 34 10.12 -4.32 -7.47
CA SER A 34 10.62 -5.22 -8.51
C SER A 34 9.80 -5.18 -9.80
N ASN A 35 8.46 -5.17 -9.72
CA ASN A 35 7.59 -5.25 -10.89
C ASN A 35 7.55 -3.93 -11.67
N PHE A 36 7.63 -2.80 -10.97
CA PHE A 36 7.54 -1.47 -11.59
C PHE A 36 8.89 -0.77 -11.73
N ASN A 37 9.98 -1.40 -11.28
CA ASN A 37 11.33 -0.83 -11.27
C ASN A 37 11.37 0.56 -10.60
N VAL A 38 10.69 0.67 -9.46
CA VAL A 38 10.60 1.89 -8.63
C VAL A 38 11.29 1.66 -7.29
N VAL A 39 11.69 2.73 -6.63
CA VAL A 39 12.19 2.68 -5.25
C VAL A 39 11.23 3.47 -4.37
N ALA A 40 10.69 2.82 -3.34
CA ALA A 40 9.80 3.47 -2.40
C ALA A 40 10.60 4.34 -1.42
N ASP A 41 10.09 5.53 -1.12
CA ASP A 41 10.53 6.32 0.02
C ASP A 41 9.96 5.71 1.31
N LEU A 42 10.80 4.98 2.04
CA LEU A 42 10.38 4.23 3.22
C LEU A 42 9.85 5.14 4.33
N ASP A 43 10.36 6.35 4.48
CA ASP A 43 9.87 7.29 5.50
C ASP A 43 8.42 7.69 5.18
N LYS A 44 8.14 7.95 3.90
CA LYS A 44 6.76 8.19 3.43
C LYS A 44 5.87 6.97 3.62
N VAL A 45 6.36 5.77 3.30
CA VAL A 45 5.60 4.51 3.51
C VAL A 45 5.24 4.30 4.99
N TYR A 46 6.19 4.50 5.91
CA TYR A 46 5.93 4.33 7.35
C TYR A 46 4.98 5.38 7.91
N SER A 47 4.96 6.58 7.32
CA SER A 47 4.04 7.65 7.69
C SER A 47 2.68 7.60 6.99
N ALA A 48 2.48 6.69 6.03
CA ALA A 48 1.28 6.62 5.21
C ALA A 48 0.05 6.21 6.05
N ILE A 49 -1.03 6.97 5.91
CA ILE A 49 -2.30 6.71 6.60
C ILE A 49 -3.32 6.14 5.61
N THR A 50 -3.29 6.61 4.35
CA THR A 50 -4.22 6.18 3.31
C THR A 50 -3.52 5.54 2.11
N VAL A 51 -4.31 4.93 1.23
CA VAL A 51 -3.82 4.41 -0.07
C VAL A 51 -3.19 5.52 -0.93
N GLY A 52 -3.73 6.75 -0.87
CA GLY A 52 -3.17 7.89 -1.57
C GLY A 52 -1.77 8.29 -1.09
N ASP A 53 -1.49 8.16 0.20
CA ASP A 53 -0.16 8.45 0.77
C ASP A 53 0.88 7.44 0.27
N LEU A 54 0.50 6.17 0.14
CA LEU A 54 1.40 5.15 -0.43
C LEU A 54 1.72 5.43 -1.88
N TYR A 55 0.72 5.81 -2.67
CA TYR A 55 0.95 6.16 -4.06
C TYR A 55 2.02 7.25 -4.20
N LYS A 56 1.99 8.27 -3.33
CA LYS A 56 3.00 9.34 -3.27
C LYS A 56 4.38 8.87 -2.78
N ALA A 57 4.48 7.71 -2.14
CA ALA A 57 5.76 7.15 -1.71
C ALA A 57 6.53 6.48 -2.86
N PHE A 58 5.88 6.20 -3.99
CA PHE A 58 6.47 5.59 -5.19
C PHE A 58 6.68 6.57 -6.36
N GLN A 59 6.33 7.84 -6.19
CA GLN A 59 6.63 8.94 -7.12
C GLN A 59 7.94 9.64 -6.74
#